data_AF-A0A519QVP0-F1
#
_entry.id   AF-A0A519QVP0-F1
#
_cell.length_a   1.000
_cell.length_b   1.000
_cell.length_c   1.000
_cell.angle_alpha   90.00
_cell.angle_beta   90.00
_cell.angle_gamma   90.00
#
_symmetry.space_group_name_H-M   'P 1'
#
loop_
_entity.id
_entity.type
_entity.pdbx_description
1 polymer ?
#
loop_
_entity_poly.entity_id
_entity_poly.type
_entity_poly.pdbx_seq_one_letter_code
_entity_poly.pdbx_strand_id
1 'polypeptide(L)'
;MSVIWNLWHGCIKISEGCKNCYVFRRDGLYGLDSKKVYKTKNFDLPLKTKRDKSYKIAAGEHVWTCFTSDFFIEDADEWRRDAWKMISQHHKTK
;
A
#
# COMPACT_ATOMS: atom_id res chain seq x y z
N MET A 1 15.74 -2.48 -8.93
CA MET A 1 14.77 -1.42 -9.26
C MET A 1 14.02 -1.10 -7.96
N SER A 2 12.95 -0.30 -7.97
CA SER A 2 12.12 -0.10 -6.79
C SER A 2 10.66 -0.40 -7.12
N VAL A 3 9.94 -1.01 -6.17
CA VAL A 3 8.56 -1.46 -6.37
C VAL A 3 7.64 -0.67 -5.45
N ILE A 4 6.51 -0.21 -5.98
CA ILE A 4 5.47 0.45 -5.19
C ILE A 4 4.40 -0.57 -4.80
N TRP A 5 4.14 -0.67 -3.51
CA TRP A 5 3.12 -1.52 -2.90
C TRP A 5 2.13 -0.66 -2.09
N ASN A 6 1.11 -0.14 -2.78
CA ASN A 6 -0.02 0.52 -2.12
C ASN A 6 -1.07 -0.54 -1.75
N LEU A 7 -1.02 -1.06 -0.53
CA LEU A 7 -1.91 -2.15 -0.08
C LEU A 7 -3.37 -1.69 -0.01
N TRP A 8 -3.55 -0.51 0.56
CA TRP A 8 -4.82 0.19 0.68
C TRP A 8 -4.67 1.60 0.10
N HIS A 9 -5.80 2.23 -0.14
CA HIS A 9 -5.93 3.60 -0.57
C HIS A 9 -6.89 4.30 0.40
N GLY A 10 -6.71 5.60 0.57
CA GLY A 10 -7.50 6.43 1.47
C GLY A 10 -6.71 6.86 2.69
N CYS A 11 -7.02 8.05 3.21
CA CYS A 11 -6.30 8.69 4.29
C CYS A 11 -7.20 9.69 5.04
N ILE A 12 -6.81 10.05 6.27
CA ILE A 12 -7.45 11.08 7.09
C ILE A 12 -6.42 12.20 7.32
N LYS A 13 -6.82 13.46 7.15
CA LYS A 13 -5.94 14.60 7.43
C LYS A 13 -5.83 14.78 8.94
N ILE A 14 -4.62 14.67 9.49
CA ILE A 14 -4.37 14.70 10.94
C ILE A 14 -3.52 15.89 11.41
N SER A 15 -2.86 16.63 10.50
CA SER A 15 -1.99 17.75 10.86
C SER A 15 -1.92 18.81 9.76
N GLU A 16 -1.27 19.94 10.07
CA GLU A 16 -1.02 21.01 9.10
C GLU A 16 -0.24 20.54 7.86
N GLY A 17 0.59 19.50 8.00
CA GLY A 17 1.31 18.87 6.89
C GLY A 17 0.36 18.30 5.82
N CYS A 18 -0.89 17.98 6.18
CA CYS A 18 -1.88 17.47 5.24
C CYS A 18 -2.53 18.55 4.37
N LYS A 19 -2.28 19.85 4.64
CA LYS A 19 -2.93 20.97 3.95
C LYS A 19 -2.80 20.88 2.43
N ASN A 20 -1.61 20.53 1.94
CA ASN A 20 -1.27 20.43 0.52
C ASN A 20 -1.07 18.98 0.04
N CYS A 21 -1.71 18.01 0.70
CA CYS A 21 -1.54 16.59 0.39
C CYS A 21 -1.91 16.27 -1.06
N TYR A 22 -0.96 15.67 -1.78
CA TYR A 22 -1.12 15.37 -3.20
C TYR A 22 -2.19 14.28 -3.47
N VAL A 23 -2.42 13.36 -2.52
CA VAL A 23 -3.44 12.31 -2.63
C VAL A 23 -4.83 12.94 -2.73
N PHE A 24 -5.19 13.79 -1.76
CA PHE A 24 -6.46 14.53 -1.75
C PHE A 24 -6.64 15.40 -2.99
N ARG A 25 -5.57 16.06 -3.46
CA ARG A 25 -5.63 16.83 -4.71
C ARG A 25 -5.93 15.93 -5.90
N ARG A 26 -5.17 14.84 -6.05
CA ARG A 26 -5.27 13.95 -7.21
C ARG A 26 -6.61 13.22 -7.26
N ASP A 27 -7.07 12.70 -6.14
CA ASP A 27 -8.37 12.03 -6.04
C ASP A 27 -9.52 12.98 -6.35
N GLY A 28 -9.44 14.23 -5.87
CA GLY A 28 -10.39 15.29 -6.17
C GLY A 28 -10.51 15.59 -7.67
N LEU A 29 -9.42 15.51 -8.44
CA LEU A 29 -9.45 15.68 -9.90
C LEU A 29 -10.28 14.59 -10.61
N TYR A 30 -10.40 13.41 -9.99
CA TYR A 30 -11.16 12.27 -10.52
C TYR A 30 -12.49 12.03 -9.78
N GLY A 31 -12.90 12.96 -8.90
CA GLY A 31 -14.14 12.83 -8.13
C GLY A 31 -14.13 11.69 -7.11
N LEU A 32 -12.95 11.26 -6.64
CA LEU A 32 -12.80 10.22 -5.64
C LEU A 32 -12.76 10.82 -4.23
N ASP A 33 -13.39 10.14 -3.27
CA ASP A 33 -13.30 10.51 -1.86
C ASP A 33 -12.08 9.86 -1.20
N SER A 34 -11.02 10.65 -1.00
CA SER A 34 -9.79 10.20 -0.32
C SER A 34 -9.99 9.75 1.12
N LYS A 35 -11.12 10.09 1.77
CA LYS A 35 -11.38 9.63 3.14
C LYS A 35 -11.85 8.19 3.19
N LYS A 36 -12.30 7.64 2.05
CA LYS A 36 -12.74 6.25 1.98
C LYS A 36 -11.54 5.32 1.93
N VAL A 37 -11.31 4.60 3.02
CA VAL A 37 -10.23 3.61 3.11
C VAL A 37 -10.68 2.28 2.52
N TYR A 38 -9.90 1.70 1.60
CA TYR A 38 -10.19 0.40 0.99
C TYR A 38 -8.92 -0.35 0.55
N LYS A 39 -8.98 -1.68 0.55
CA LYS A 39 -7.92 -2.54 -0.02
C LYS A 39 -7.81 -2.34 -1.53
N THR A 40 -6.59 -2.16 -2.03
CA THR A 40 -6.35 -2.10 -3.48
C THR A 40 -6.22 -3.51 -4.06
N LYS A 41 -6.21 -3.60 -5.39
CA LYS A 41 -5.87 -4.85 -6.11
C LYS A 41 -4.45 -5.35 -5.87
N ASN A 42 -3.59 -4.52 -5.26
CA ASN A 42 -2.21 -4.83 -4.93
C ASN A 42 -2.01 -5.16 -3.45
N PHE A 43 -3.09 -5.35 -2.67
CA PHE A 43 -3.01 -5.74 -1.26
C PHE A 43 -2.01 -6.90 -1.03
N ASP A 44 -2.09 -7.93 -1.86
CA ASP A 44 -1.31 -9.17 -1.79
C ASP A 44 -0.04 -9.20 -2.66
N LEU A 45 0.41 -8.06 -3.18
CA LEU A 45 1.51 -7.98 -4.15
C LEU A 45 2.81 -8.72 -3.75
N PRO A 46 3.32 -8.67 -2.50
CA PRO A 46 4.57 -9.35 -2.13
C PRO A 46 4.52 -10.87 -2.27
N LEU A 47 3.32 -11.45 -2.23
CA LEU A 47 3.11 -12.88 -2.39
C LEU A 47 2.74 -13.27 -3.83
N LYS A 48 2.44 -12.31 -4.70
CA LYS A 48 2.08 -12.61 -6.09
C LYS A 48 3.27 -13.19 -6.83
N THR A 49 2.97 -14.22 -7.62
CA THR A 49 3.91 -14.82 -8.57
C THR A 49 3.54 -14.49 -10.01
N LYS A 50 4.51 -14.64 -10.91
CA LYS A 50 4.33 -14.65 -12.35
C LYS A 50 3.91 -16.06 -12.80
N ARG A 51 3.63 -16.22 -14.10
CA ARG A 51 3.26 -17.54 -14.69
C ARG A 51 4.33 -18.61 -14.50
N ASP A 52 5.60 -18.20 -14.46
CA ASP A 52 6.76 -19.07 -14.22
C ASP A 52 6.99 -19.42 -12.73
N LYS A 53 6.04 -19.06 -11.86
CA LYS A 53 6.09 -19.23 -10.38
C LYS A 53 7.14 -18.37 -9.67
N SER A 54 7.92 -17.53 -10.38
CA SER A 54 8.79 -16.54 -9.74
C SER A 54 7.97 -15.43 -9.08
N TYR A 55 8.47 -14.85 -7.98
CA TYR A 55 7.80 -13.70 -7.34
C TYR A 55 7.75 -12.49 -8.27
N LYS A 56 6.65 -11.73 -8.21
CA LYS A 56 6.53 -10.46 -8.92
C LYS A 56 7.51 -9.41 -8.39
N ILE A 57 7.80 -9.45 -7.09
CA ILE A 57 8.87 -8.66 -6.46
C ILE A 57 10.10 -9.55 -6.38
N ALA A 58 11.19 -9.16 -7.05
CA ALA A 58 12.42 -9.93 -7.04
C ALA A 58 13.16 -9.80 -5.69
N ALA A 59 14.07 -10.75 -5.41
CA ALA A 59 14.98 -10.63 -4.28
C ALA A 59 15.88 -9.39 -4.41
N GLY A 60 16.21 -8.75 -3.29
CA GLY A 60 17.02 -7.52 -3.27
C GLY A 60 16.31 -6.21 -3.67
N GLU A 61 15.05 -6.26 -4.12
CA GLU A 61 14.31 -5.04 -4.50
C GLU A 61 13.86 -4.23 -3.29
N HIS A 62 13.93 -2.90 -3.41
CA HIS A 62 13.38 -1.99 -2.41
C HIS A 62 11.88 -1.79 -2.63
N VAL A 63 11.08 -1.96 -1.58
CA VAL A 63 9.61 -1.82 -1.64
C VAL A 63 9.16 -0.56 -0.90
N TRP A 64 8.58 0.36 -1.65
CA TRP A 64 7.95 1.57 -1.17
C TRP A 64 6.46 1.31 -0.93
N THR A 65 5.89 1.73 0.20
CA THR A 65 4.48 1.45 0.53
C THR A 65 3.72 2.70 0.95
N CYS A 66 2.38 2.63 0.88
CA CYS A 66 1.46 3.67 1.35
C CYS A 66 1.73 5.06 0.78
N PHE A 67 1.96 5.15 -0.53
CA PHE A 67 2.05 6.46 -1.19
C PHE A 67 0.67 7.12 -1.27
N THR A 68 -0.40 6.33 -1.32
CA THR A 68 -1.79 6.83 -1.44
C THR A 68 -2.63 6.59 -0.18
N SER A 69 -1.98 6.42 0.96
CA SER A 69 -2.61 6.13 2.26
C SER A 69 -1.61 6.35 3.39
N ASP A 70 -2.04 6.11 4.63
CA ASP A 70 -1.14 5.94 5.77
C ASP A 70 -1.09 4.45 6.18
N PHE A 71 0.05 3.94 6.64
CA PHE A 71 0.18 2.53 7.04
C PHE A 71 -0.51 2.22 8.39
N PHE A 72 -0.61 3.23 9.25
CA PHE A 72 -1.18 3.15 10.60
C PHE A 72 -2.57 3.77 10.69
N ILE A 73 -3.24 4.03 9.56
CA ILE A 73 -4.65 4.43 9.58
C ILE A 73 -5.50 3.35 10.27
N GLU A 74 -6.35 3.78 11.19
CA GLU A 74 -7.15 2.90 12.06
C GLU A 74 -8.08 1.99 11.25
N ASP A 75 -8.67 2.49 10.16
CA ASP A 75 -9.52 1.71 9.25
C ASP A 75 -8.81 0.48 8.65
N ALA A 76 -7.48 0.46 8.64
CA ALA A 76 -6.68 -0.65 8.13
C ALA A 76 -6.19 -1.61 9.24
N ASP A 77 -6.54 -1.38 10.51
CA ASP A 77 -6.09 -2.18 11.66
C ASP A 77 -6.30 -3.68 11.47
N GLU A 78 -7.50 -4.07 11.03
CA GLU A 78 -7.86 -5.47 10.79
C GLU A 78 -7.01 -6.12 9.70
N TRP A 79 -6.56 -5.33 8.73
CA TRP A 79 -5.80 -5.81 7.56
C TRP A 79 -4.29 -5.74 7.77
N ARG A 80 -3.83 -4.86 8.67
CA ARG A 80 -2.40 -4.62 8.91
C ARG A 80 -1.69 -5.88 9.40
N ARG A 81 -2.39 -6.75 10.14
CA ARG A 81 -1.84 -8.07 10.53
C ARG A 81 -1.44 -8.90 9.31
N ASP A 82 -2.24 -8.87 8.25
CA ASP A 82 -1.91 -9.59 7.01
C ASP A 82 -0.77 -8.90 6.25
N ALA A 83 -0.70 -7.56 6.26
CA ALA A 83 0.45 -6.83 5.72
C ALA A 83 1.78 -7.31 6.35
N TRP A 84 1.83 -7.43 7.68
CA TRP A 84 3.01 -7.93 8.38
C TRP A 84 3.33 -9.39 8.05
N LYS A 85 2.32 -10.25 7.92
CA LYS A 85 2.51 -11.65 7.48
C LYS A 85 3.12 -11.70 6.08
N MET A 86 2.62 -10.89 5.15
CA MET A 86 3.13 -10.82 3.78
C MET A 86 4.58 -10.35 3.73
N ILE A 87 4.94 -9.33 4.52
CA ILE A 87 6.33 -8.85 4.68
C ILE A 87 7.23 -9.97 5.22
N SER A 88 6.79 -10.65 6.28
CA SER A 88 7.57 -11.73 6.90
C SER A 88 7.76 -12.93 5.98
N GLN A 89 6.71 -13.36 5.29
CA GLN A 89 6.76 -14.47 4.35
C GLN A 89 7.69 -14.15 3.17
N HIS A 90 7.54 -12.97 2.56
CA HIS A 90 8.37 -12.55 1.44
C HIS A 90 9.86 -12.42 1.81
N HIS A 91 10.16 -12.05 3.08
CA HIS A 91 11.52 -12.03 3.60
C HIS A 91 12.09 -13.45 3.80
N LYS A 92 11.28 -14.39 4.33
CA LYS A 92 11.72 -15.77 4.64
C LYS A 92 11.84 -16.67 3.42
N THR A 93 11.15 -16.35 2.32
CA THR A 93 11.22 -17.10 1.07
C THR A 93 12.45 -16.73 0.22
N LYS A 94 13.36 -15.93 0.76
CA LYS A 94 14.67 -15.57 0.22
C LYS A 94 15.73 -16.22 1.09
#